data_AF-A0A7C6W694-F1
#
_entry.id   AF-A0A7C6W694-F1
#
_cell.length_a   1.000
_cell.length_b   1.000
_cell.length_c   1.000
_cell.angle_alpha   90.00
_cell.angle_beta   90.00
_cell.angle_gamma   90.00
#
_symmetry.space_group_name_H-M   'P 1'
#
loop_
_entity.id
_entity.type
_entity.pdbx_description
1 polymer ?
#
loop_
_entity_poly.entity_id
_entity_poly.type
_entity_poly.pdbx_seq_one_letter_code
_entity_poly.pdbx_strand_id
1 'polypeptide(L)'
;MGDKYTHSALALDKKLEKMYSFGRKRIHNPFLGGFTEEKINYGVYLFSPYVPCVVLELDVTNEQYENVKKDLEHFVANKKMYKYNYKTIYNHLFSTYHKSKYRFACSEFVYYVLQKNNVLNFDLPIAAVRPQTFLNRLSDKIIYKGNLHKYRSFLYSLNQAYADKVKA
;
A
#
# COMPACT_ATOMS: atom_id res chain seq x y z
N MET A 1 -10.57 2.08 -20.67
CA MET A 1 -11.10 1.69 -19.34
C MET A 1 -10.04 2.04 -18.30
N GLY A 2 -10.40 2.81 -17.27
CA GLY A 2 -9.47 3.23 -16.22
C GLY A 2 -9.30 2.19 -15.11
N ASP A 3 -8.18 2.25 -14.39
CA ASP A 3 -7.90 1.39 -13.23
C ASP A 3 -8.94 1.64 -12.12
N LYS A 4 -9.47 0.58 -11.50
CA LYS A 4 -10.51 0.69 -10.45
C LYS A 4 -9.98 1.26 -9.14
N TYR A 5 -8.68 1.06 -8.88
CA TYR A 5 -7.99 1.53 -7.68
C TYR A 5 -6.71 2.23 -8.10
N THR A 6 -6.47 3.39 -7.51
CA THR A 6 -5.39 4.30 -7.91
C THR A 6 -4.28 4.40 -6.86
N HIS A 7 -4.46 3.73 -5.70
CA HIS A 7 -3.52 3.76 -4.59
C HIS A 7 -3.37 2.39 -3.94
N SER A 8 -2.19 2.13 -3.38
CA SER A 8 -1.86 0.91 -2.64
C SER A 8 -0.95 1.25 -1.47
N ALA A 9 -1.16 0.59 -0.33
CA ALA A 9 -0.33 0.75 0.86
C ALA A 9 -0.09 -0.61 1.52
N LEU A 10 0.99 -0.71 2.29
CA LEU A 10 1.35 -1.90 3.05
C LEU A 10 1.05 -1.67 4.53
N ALA A 11 0.47 -2.65 5.20
CA ALA A 11 0.27 -2.62 6.65
C ALA A 11 0.89 -3.88 7.27
N LEU A 12 1.34 -3.77 8.52
CA LEU A 12 1.86 -4.89 9.30
C LEU A 12 0.84 -5.45 10.30
N ASP A 13 -0.32 -4.81 10.42
CA ASP A 13 -1.36 -5.17 11.36
C ASP A 13 -2.71 -5.34 10.64
N LYS A 14 -3.50 -6.30 11.10
CA LYS A 14 -4.80 -6.61 10.50
C LYS A 14 -5.77 -5.44 10.57
N LYS A 15 -5.68 -4.57 11.58
CA LYS A 15 -6.60 -3.44 11.81
C LYS A 15 -6.29 -2.22 10.93
N LEU A 16 -5.21 -2.27 10.14
CA LEU A 16 -4.69 -1.15 9.35
C LEU A 16 -4.51 0.09 10.25
N GLU A 17 -3.93 -0.09 11.42
CA GLU A 17 -3.61 1.02 12.34
C GLU A 17 -2.57 1.94 11.74
N LYS A 18 -1.60 1.35 11.03
CA LYS A 18 -0.55 2.08 10.34
C LYS A 18 -0.31 1.47 8.96
N MET A 19 -0.48 2.30 7.94
CA MET A 19 -0.23 1.94 6.55
C MET A 19 0.97 2.72 6.03
N TYR A 20 1.76 2.09 5.17
CA TYR A 20 2.98 2.63 4.63
C TYR A 20 2.86 2.71 3.11
N SER A 21 3.13 3.88 2.55
CA SER A 21 3.03 4.11 1.12
C SER A 21 4.03 5.15 0.64
N PHE A 22 4.14 5.29 -0.67
CA PHE A 22 4.68 6.49 -1.28
C PHE A 22 3.55 7.29 -1.91
N GLY A 23 3.43 8.57 -1.54
CA GLY A 23 2.33 9.41 -1.98
C GLY A 23 2.67 10.88 -2.03
N ARG A 24 1.71 11.70 -2.47
CA ARG A 24 1.80 13.17 -2.43
C ARG A 24 1.59 13.63 -0.99
N LYS A 25 2.51 14.42 -0.44
CA LYS A 25 2.44 14.99 0.92
C LYS A 25 1.45 16.15 1.03
N ARG A 26 1.07 16.79 -0.08
CA ARG A 26 0.04 17.84 -0.12
C ARG A 26 -0.84 17.67 -1.37
N ILE A 27 -2.16 17.73 -1.20
CA ILE A 27 -3.14 17.65 -2.30
C ILE A 27 -2.88 18.77 -3.34
N HIS A 28 -2.56 19.98 -2.87
CA HIS A 28 -2.36 21.17 -3.71
C HIS A 28 -0.92 21.38 -4.20
N ASN A 29 0.05 20.53 -3.82
CA ASN A 29 1.41 20.64 -4.34
C ASN A 29 1.89 19.30 -4.91
N PRO A 30 1.80 19.10 -6.24
CA PRO A 30 2.29 17.88 -6.89
C PRO A 30 3.81 17.73 -6.78
N PHE A 31 4.51 18.79 -6.33
CA PHE A 31 5.94 18.86 -6.11
C PHE A 31 6.39 18.56 -4.66
N LEU A 32 5.53 17.95 -3.84
CA LEU A 32 5.87 17.46 -2.49
C LEU A 32 5.31 16.06 -2.28
N GLY A 33 6.15 15.03 -2.38
CA GLY A 33 5.77 13.63 -2.23
C GLY A 33 6.94 12.78 -1.71
N GLY A 34 6.63 11.59 -1.23
CA GLY A 34 7.61 10.68 -0.65
C GLY A 34 6.96 9.67 0.27
N PHE A 35 7.80 8.95 1.01
CA PHE A 35 7.33 7.97 1.98
C PHE A 35 6.41 8.62 3.01
N THR A 36 5.25 8.00 3.22
CA THR A 36 4.18 8.48 4.07
C THR A 36 3.66 7.34 4.93
N GLU A 37 3.30 7.69 6.15
CA GLU A 37 2.59 6.82 7.08
C GLU A 37 1.14 7.31 7.09
N GLU A 38 0.23 6.46 6.66
CA GLU A 38 -1.19 6.74 6.50
C GLU A 38 -1.99 6.04 7.61
N LYS A 39 -3.13 6.63 7.94
CA LYS A 39 -4.09 6.08 8.89
C LYS A 39 -5.49 6.31 8.34
N ILE A 40 -6.39 5.34 8.51
CA ILE A 40 -7.78 5.43 7.99
C ILE A 40 -8.49 6.71 8.46
N ASN A 41 -8.26 7.12 9.71
CA ASN A 41 -8.95 8.25 10.34
C ASN A 41 -8.22 9.60 10.19
N TYR A 42 -7.19 9.69 9.34
CA TYR A 42 -6.39 10.90 9.18
C TYR A 42 -6.09 11.20 7.71
N GLY A 43 -5.84 12.47 7.40
CA GLY A 43 -5.42 12.89 6.06
C GLY A 43 -6.52 12.75 5.02
N VAL A 44 -6.15 12.36 3.80
CA VAL A 44 -7.01 12.37 2.60
C VAL A 44 -8.27 11.52 2.77
N TYR A 45 -8.18 10.41 3.52
CA TYR A 45 -9.31 9.51 3.74
C TYR A 45 -10.44 10.15 4.55
N LEU A 46 -10.13 11.12 5.42
CA LEU A 46 -11.15 11.81 6.22
C LEU A 46 -12.02 12.74 5.36
N PHE A 47 -11.46 13.30 4.30
CA PHE A 47 -12.16 14.23 3.41
C PHE A 47 -13.10 13.53 2.42
N SER A 48 -13.08 12.20 2.36
CA SER A 48 -13.99 11.42 1.53
C SER A 48 -14.89 10.54 2.40
N PRO A 49 -16.23 10.70 2.35
CA PRO A 49 -17.16 9.85 3.11
C PRO A 49 -17.15 8.40 2.63
N TYR A 50 -16.71 8.17 1.39
CA TYR A 50 -16.59 6.86 0.80
C TYR A 50 -15.23 6.69 0.12
N VAL A 51 -14.48 5.67 0.54
CA VAL A 51 -13.18 5.33 -0.03
C VAL A 51 -13.23 3.87 -0.48
N PRO A 52 -13.47 3.59 -1.77
CA PRO A 52 -13.47 2.22 -2.28
C PRO A 52 -12.09 1.58 -2.05
N CYS A 53 -12.08 0.44 -1.38
CA CYS A 53 -10.86 -0.27 -0.99
C CYS A 53 -11.03 -1.78 -1.15
N VAL A 54 -9.90 -2.45 -1.40
CA VAL A 54 -9.73 -3.90 -1.27
C VAL A 54 -8.59 -4.13 -0.29
N VAL A 55 -8.79 -5.03 0.66
CA VAL A 55 -7.74 -5.46 1.59
C VAL A 55 -7.31 -6.86 1.20
N LEU A 56 -6.00 -7.02 0.97
CA LEU A 56 -5.34 -8.27 0.68
C LEU A 56 -4.56 -8.71 1.93
N GLU A 57 -4.68 -9.98 2.30
CA GLU A 57 -3.90 -10.58 3.40
C GLU A 57 -2.90 -11.58 2.83
N LEU A 58 -1.62 -11.43 3.15
CA LEU A 58 -0.56 -12.32 2.68
C LEU A 58 -0.04 -13.14 3.85
N ASP A 59 0.05 -14.45 3.63
CA ASP A 59 0.70 -15.37 4.56
C ASP A 59 2.22 -15.16 4.48
N VAL A 60 2.86 -14.95 5.62
CA VAL A 60 4.30 -14.71 5.72
C VAL A 60 4.90 -15.50 6.87
N THR A 61 6.17 -15.87 6.74
CA THR A 61 6.95 -16.41 7.86
C THR A 61 7.34 -15.29 8.83
N ASN A 62 7.68 -15.65 10.07
CA ASN A 62 8.18 -14.69 11.05
C ASN A 62 9.43 -13.94 10.55
N GLU A 63 10.31 -14.63 9.82
CA GLU A 63 11.50 -14.03 9.24
C GLU A 63 11.14 -12.98 8.17
N GLN A 64 10.24 -13.33 7.25
CA GLN A 64 9.76 -12.41 6.23
C GLN A 64 9.11 -11.17 6.86
N TYR A 65 8.27 -11.36 7.87
CA TYR A 65 7.62 -10.29 8.61
C TYR A 65 8.64 -9.34 9.25
N GLU A 66 9.62 -9.88 9.99
CA GLU A 66 10.63 -9.05 10.64
C GLU A 66 11.54 -8.32 9.64
N ASN A 67 11.85 -8.93 8.50
CA ASN A 67 12.64 -8.27 7.46
C ASN A 67 11.86 -7.14 6.77
N VAL A 68 10.58 -7.35 6.45
CA VAL A 68 9.68 -6.30 5.95
C VAL A 68 9.57 -5.16 6.96
N LYS A 69 9.41 -5.49 8.25
CA LYS A 69 9.32 -4.50 9.33
C LYS A 69 10.59 -3.65 9.43
N LYS A 70 11.77 -4.27 9.42
CA LYS A 70 13.06 -3.56 9.41
C LYS A 70 13.20 -2.63 8.21
N ASP A 71 12.77 -3.07 7.02
CA ASP A 71 12.76 -2.22 5.83
C ASP A 71 11.85 -1.00 6.01
N LEU A 72 10.64 -1.20 6.51
CA LEU A 72 9.70 -0.11 6.80
C LEU A 72 10.25 0.86 7.86
N GLU A 73 10.87 0.35 8.92
CA GLU A 73 11.54 1.16 9.94
C GLU A 73 12.68 1.99 9.35
N HIS A 74 13.47 1.40 8.44
CA HIS A 74 14.50 2.13 7.70
C HIS A 74 13.91 3.25 6.84
N PHE A 75 12.78 3.01 6.14
CA PHE A 75 12.08 4.06 5.40
C PHE A 75 11.52 5.16 6.31
N VAL A 76 11.00 4.81 7.49
CA VAL A 76 10.52 5.77 8.50
C VAL A 76 11.67 6.63 9.02
N ALA A 77 12.78 6.01 9.46
CA ALA A 77 13.95 6.71 9.99
C ALA A 77 14.57 7.66 8.96
N ASN A 78 14.58 7.25 7.68
CA ASN A 78 15.17 8.00 6.58
C ASN A 78 14.14 8.77 5.74
N LYS A 79 12.94 9.03 6.27
CA LYS A 79 11.82 9.70 5.56
C LYS A 79 12.18 11.07 4.97
N LYS A 80 13.20 11.75 5.51
CA LYS A 80 13.74 13.03 4.99
C LYS A 80 14.63 12.86 3.75
N MET A 81 15.24 11.68 3.56
CA MET A 81 16.12 11.36 2.42
C MET A 81 15.34 10.90 1.18
N TYR A 82 14.18 10.26 1.35
CA TYR A 82 13.32 9.83 0.23
C TYR A 82 12.40 10.97 -0.27
N LYS A 83 12.74 11.56 -1.42
CA LYS A 83 11.98 12.65 -2.09
C LYS A 83 11.36 12.17 -3.42
N TYR A 84 10.14 12.62 -3.73
CA TYR A 84 9.39 12.27 -4.96
C TYR A 84 10.14 12.52 -6.29
N ASN A 85 9.64 11.87 -7.34
CA ASN A 85 10.13 11.99 -8.71
C ASN A 85 9.51 13.17 -9.45
N TYR A 86 10.10 14.35 -9.35
CA TYR A 86 9.64 15.50 -10.15
C TYR A 86 10.17 15.51 -11.58
N LYS A 87 11.17 14.67 -11.92
CA LYS A 87 11.60 14.54 -13.32
C LYS A 87 10.53 13.90 -14.21
N THR A 88 9.53 13.23 -13.62
CA THR A 88 8.40 12.64 -14.37
C THR A 88 7.24 13.60 -14.61
N ILE A 89 7.16 14.77 -13.95
CA ILE A 89 6.03 15.71 -14.16
C ILE A 89 6.28 16.69 -15.31
N TYR A 90 7.55 16.94 -15.69
CA TYR A 90 7.87 17.81 -16.84
C TYR A 90 7.94 17.08 -18.19
N ASN A 91 7.89 15.74 -18.20
CA ASN A 91 7.89 14.93 -19.42
C ASN A 91 6.51 14.28 -19.62
N HIS A 92 5.53 15.08 -20.02
CA HIS A 92 4.25 14.56 -20.51
C HIS A 92 4.34 13.94 -21.93
N LEU A 93 5.54 13.83 -22.51
CA LEU A 93 5.75 13.31 -23.88
C LEU A 93 6.99 12.41 -24.08
N PHE A 94 7.75 12.07 -23.04
CA PHE A 94 8.92 11.19 -23.21
C PHE A 94 8.92 10.03 -22.21
N SER A 95 8.58 8.86 -22.75
CA SER A 95 8.98 7.55 -22.26
C SER A 95 10.47 7.55 -21.88
N THR A 96 10.78 7.55 -20.59
CA THR A 96 12.09 7.10 -20.12
C THR A 96 12.00 6.38 -18.78
N TYR A 97 12.21 5.07 -18.87
CA TYR A 97 12.81 4.22 -17.84
C TYR A 97 13.89 4.98 -17.05
N HIS A 98 13.54 5.54 -15.90
CA HIS A 98 14.53 6.09 -14.99
C HIS A 98 14.49 5.34 -13.67
N LYS A 99 15.39 4.34 -13.58
CA LYS A 99 15.87 3.72 -12.34
C LYS A 99 16.38 4.81 -11.39
N SER A 100 15.48 5.42 -10.62
CA SER A 100 15.89 6.30 -9.52
C SER A 100 15.58 5.59 -8.21
N LYS A 101 16.63 5.19 -7.49
CA LYS A 101 16.59 4.46 -6.21
C LYS A 101 15.80 5.15 -5.08
N TYR A 102 15.26 6.36 -5.31
CA TYR A 102 14.66 7.23 -4.29
C TYR A 102 13.21 7.62 -4.58
N ARG A 103 12.61 7.03 -5.61
CA ARG A 103 11.43 7.55 -6.30
C ARG A 103 10.52 6.38 -6.66
N PHE A 104 9.49 6.17 -5.85
CA PHE A 104 8.52 5.08 -6.02
C PHE A 104 7.10 5.64 -6.19
N ALA A 105 6.33 5.06 -7.11
CA ALA A 105 4.88 5.04 -7.03
C ALA A 105 4.43 4.16 -5.85
N CYS A 106 3.19 4.32 -5.40
CA CYS A 106 2.66 3.57 -4.26
C CYS A 106 2.71 2.05 -4.48
N SER A 107 2.38 1.57 -5.68
CA SER A 107 2.41 0.15 -6.04
C SER A 107 3.81 -0.40 -6.21
N GLU A 108 4.72 0.40 -6.78
CA GLU A 108 6.14 0.05 -6.91
C GLU A 108 6.78 -0.13 -5.54
N PHE A 109 6.47 0.75 -4.58
CA PHE A 109 6.98 0.64 -3.21
C PHE A 109 6.50 -0.65 -2.53
N VAL A 110 5.19 -0.91 -2.57
CA VAL A 110 4.62 -2.13 -1.97
C VAL A 110 5.27 -3.37 -2.57
N TYR A 111 5.34 -3.43 -3.91
CA TYR A 111 5.95 -4.57 -4.58
C TYR A 111 7.45 -4.69 -4.30
N TYR A 112 8.19 -3.59 -4.28
CA TYR A 112 9.62 -3.58 -3.95
C TYR A 112 9.89 -4.18 -2.57
N VAL A 113 9.14 -3.76 -1.54
CA VAL A 113 9.31 -4.26 -0.17
C VAL A 113 8.96 -5.74 -0.10
N LEU A 114 7.86 -6.17 -0.71
CA LEU A 114 7.44 -7.58 -0.67
C LEU A 114 8.39 -8.48 -1.47
N GLN A 115 8.82 -8.05 -2.65
CA GLN A 115 9.73 -8.81 -3.53
C GLN A 115 11.12 -8.93 -2.90
N LYS A 116 11.67 -7.84 -2.37
CA LYS A 116 12.98 -7.86 -1.70
C LYS A 116 13.03 -8.85 -0.52
N ASN A 117 11.91 -9.01 0.18
CA ASN A 117 11.80 -9.89 1.35
C ASN A 117 11.23 -11.27 1.00
N ASN A 118 11.21 -11.65 -0.29
CA ASN A 118 10.70 -12.94 -0.77
C ASN A 118 9.27 -13.28 -0.33
N VAL A 119 8.44 -12.27 -0.04
CA VAL A 119 7.02 -12.46 0.30
C VAL A 119 6.21 -12.71 -0.98
N LEU A 120 6.57 -12.03 -2.07
CA LEU A 120 5.79 -12.05 -3.29
C LEU A 120 6.67 -11.71 -4.49
N ASN A 121 6.54 -12.46 -5.58
CA ASN A 121 7.16 -12.14 -6.86
C ASN A 121 6.15 -12.36 -8.00
N PHE A 122 5.93 -11.32 -8.81
CA PHE A 122 5.06 -11.37 -9.99
C PHE A 122 5.83 -11.65 -11.29
N ASP A 123 7.15 -11.78 -11.22
CA ASP A 123 8.04 -11.86 -12.39
C ASP A 123 7.88 -10.66 -13.34
N LEU A 124 7.54 -9.51 -12.76
CA LEU A 124 7.40 -8.24 -13.47
C LEU A 124 8.46 -7.25 -12.99
N PRO A 125 8.96 -6.38 -13.89
CA PRO A 125 9.72 -5.21 -13.48
C PRO A 125 8.89 -4.39 -12.49
N ILE A 126 9.51 -3.91 -11.41
CA ILE A 126 8.84 -3.13 -10.36
C ILE A 126 8.04 -1.96 -10.94
N ALA A 127 8.63 -1.24 -11.91
CA ALA A 127 8.01 -0.10 -12.58
C ALA A 127 6.76 -0.43 -13.42
N ALA A 128 6.52 -1.72 -13.71
CA ALA A 128 5.33 -2.18 -14.42
C ALA A 128 4.17 -2.51 -13.47
N VAL A 129 4.40 -2.55 -12.15
CA VAL A 129 3.39 -2.96 -11.17
C VAL A 129 2.46 -1.80 -10.84
N ARG A 130 1.16 -2.03 -11.02
CA ARG A 130 0.08 -1.10 -10.70
C ARG A 130 -0.77 -1.64 -9.55
N PRO A 131 -1.58 -0.82 -8.86
CA PRO A 131 -2.53 -1.32 -7.85
C PRO A 131 -3.42 -2.45 -8.40
N GLN A 132 -3.86 -2.33 -9.67
CA GLN A 132 -4.66 -3.35 -10.35
C GLN A 132 -3.89 -4.67 -10.57
N THR A 133 -2.56 -4.65 -10.67
CA THR A 133 -1.74 -5.86 -10.77
C THR A 133 -1.92 -6.76 -9.54
N PHE A 134 -1.92 -6.18 -8.34
CA PHE A 134 -2.15 -6.93 -7.10
C PHE A 134 -3.53 -7.60 -7.11
N LEU A 135 -4.57 -6.89 -7.53
CA LEU A 135 -5.93 -7.44 -7.58
C LEU A 135 -6.06 -8.60 -8.57
N ASN A 136 -5.40 -8.49 -9.72
CA ASN A 136 -5.46 -9.52 -10.74
C ASN A 136 -4.64 -10.76 -10.36
N ARG A 137 -3.53 -10.58 -9.63
CA ARG A 137 -2.60 -11.66 -9.28
C ARG A 137 -2.84 -12.29 -7.91
N LEU A 138 -3.58 -11.61 -7.03
CA LEU A 138 -3.82 -12.02 -5.64
C LEU A 138 -5.32 -11.98 -5.31
N SER A 139 -6.17 -12.30 -6.28
CA SER A 139 -7.63 -12.27 -6.09
C SER A 139 -8.11 -13.24 -5.01
N ASP A 140 -7.39 -14.33 -4.79
CA ASP A 140 -7.61 -15.35 -3.76
C ASP A 140 -7.23 -14.87 -2.35
N LYS A 141 -6.46 -13.79 -2.25
CA LYS A 141 -5.99 -13.20 -0.98
C LYS A 141 -6.86 -12.03 -0.51
N ILE A 142 -7.98 -11.75 -1.19
CA ILE A 142 -8.91 -10.69 -0.82
C ILE A 142 -9.68 -11.10 0.44
N ILE A 143 -9.49 -10.36 1.54
CA ILE A 143 -10.26 -10.55 2.78
C ILE A 143 -11.39 -9.54 2.95
N TYR A 144 -11.35 -8.43 2.22
CA TYR A 144 -12.37 -7.39 2.28
C TYR A 144 -12.43 -6.58 0.99
N LYS A 145 -13.63 -6.20 0.58
CA LYS A 145 -13.89 -5.27 -0.52
C LYS A 145 -15.08 -4.39 -0.15
N GLY A 146 -14.88 -3.07 -0.13
CA GLY A 146 -15.93 -2.14 0.27
C GLY A 146 -15.39 -0.75 0.61
N ASN A 147 -16.08 -0.04 1.49
CA ASN A 147 -15.60 1.25 2.00
C ASN A 147 -14.49 1.02 3.03
N LEU A 148 -13.34 1.68 2.88
CA LEU A 148 -12.23 1.62 3.84
C LEU A 148 -12.70 1.96 5.28
N HIS A 149 -13.59 2.94 5.43
CA HIS A 149 -14.11 3.36 6.73
C HIS A 149 -14.93 2.28 7.46
N LYS A 150 -15.47 1.30 6.71
CA LYS A 150 -16.23 0.18 7.27
C LYS A 150 -15.37 -1.05 7.60
N TYR A 151 -14.09 -1.05 7.21
CA TYR A 151 -13.23 -2.22 7.35
C TYR A 151 -13.05 -2.68 8.81
N ARG A 152 -12.83 -1.74 9.75
CA ARG A 152 -12.65 -2.10 11.16
C ARG A 152 -13.92 -2.68 11.79
N SER A 153 -15.09 -2.14 11.44
CA SER A 153 -16.38 -2.69 11.87
C SER A 153 -16.60 -4.09 11.30
N PHE A 154 -16.24 -4.30 10.03
CA PHE A 154 -16.25 -5.62 9.40
C PHE A 154 -15.36 -6.62 10.15
N LEU A 155 -14.10 -6.25 10.46
CA LEU A 155 -13.21 -7.11 11.25
C LEU A 155 -13.76 -7.47 12.62
N TYR A 156 -14.38 -6.50 13.31
CA TYR A 156 -15.01 -6.75 14.61
C TYR A 156 -16.13 -7.79 14.50
N SER A 157 -16.99 -7.66 13.50
CA SER A 157 -18.10 -8.60 13.27
C SER A 157 -17.61 -10.02 12.96
N LEU A 158 -16.52 -10.17 12.21
CA LEU A 158 -15.91 -11.47 11.93
C LEU A 158 -15.36 -12.13 13.20
N ASN A 159 -14.65 -11.36 14.04
CA ASN A 159 -14.08 -11.89 15.28
C ASN A 159 -15.18 -12.34 16.26
N GLN A 160 -16.30 -11.61 16.31
CA GLN A 160 -17.44 -11.98 17.13
C GLN A 160 -18.09 -13.28 16.64
N ALA A 161 -18.37 -13.38 15.34
CA ALA A 161 -18.92 -14.60 14.75
C ALA A 161 -18.02 -15.84 14.95
N TYR A 162 -16.69 -15.67 14.94
CA TYR A 162 -15.77 -16.76 15.24
C TYR A 162 -15.81 -17.15 16.73
N ALA A 163 -15.82 -16.17 17.64
CA ALA A 163 -15.91 -16.41 19.07
C ALA A 163 -17.22 -17.13 19.45
N ASP A 164 -18.32 -16.82 18.77
CA ASP A 164 -19.62 -17.46 18.98
C ASP A 164 -19.62 -18.91 18.48
N LYS A 165 -18.92 -19.21 17.38
CA LYS A 165 -18.77 -20.58 16.86
C LYS A 165 -17.89 -21.50 17.71
N VAL A 166 -16.87 -20.96 18.38
CA VAL A 166 -15.96 -21.76 19.23
C VAL A 166 -16.59 -22.08 20.59
N LYS A 167 -17.60 -21.30 21.00
CA LYS A 167 -18.34 -21.51 22.26
C LYS A 167 -19.56 -22.45 22.11
N ALA A 168 -19.96 -22.77 20.88
CA ALA A 168 -21.05 -23.69 20.55
C ALA A 168 -20.52 -25.09 20.32
#